data_AF-A0A258WVN2-F1
#
_entry.id   AF-A0A258WVN2-F1
#
_cell.length_a   1.000
_cell.length_b   1.000
_cell.length_c   1.000
_cell.angle_alpha   90.00
_cell.angle_beta   90.00
_cell.angle_gamma   90.00
#
_symmetry.space_group_name_H-M   'P 1'
#
loop_
_entity.id
_entity.type
_entity.pdbx_description
1 polymer ?
#
loop_
_entity_poly.entity_id
_entity_poly.type
_entity_poly.pdbx_seq_one_letter_code
_entity_poly.pdbx_strand_id
1 'polypeptide(L)'
;MCKIRKLKFLPFYVLLFTVSFNSFAQTNEFGFHISPAVLAPAEFDRDTSIVNARSSITSSAGINFTHSFKPGLGIRAGFNFGYMSSKFTLSTNYTKSFAFPVYPSTFFYNSITLEPVFRFKFKKFRLETFAGAELRRFYNNTPGTYGLSTLATFKINEIGRNYQSNVYTGLSYIISFKKSNQLSIGLTRNYGLTNIGYGNFRAPTTNSTFRTGYHSVTNSSGLRLHYSYNMEKMGGRENTQKVPEITGKRRKAVFIEALGSGGLFSANYDMRFKPDQNDGWGFRVGVGIGEDLPVEVYKQREYFGYYADRYLTIPLNINYIIGERRSGFETGITLTPELTNRKLENDPQVKLWTFLNAGYRFQAIKKGLLIRAAWTPGLVNKSFAPLWAGVSLGYSFK
;
A
#
# COMPACT_ATOMS: atom_id res chain seq x y z
N MET A 1 2.26 34.84 25.55
CA MET A 1 2.67 35.50 24.29
C MET A 1 4.10 35.09 23.93
N CYS A 2 4.28 34.13 23.00
CA CYS A 2 5.56 33.96 22.31
C CYS A 2 5.37 33.25 20.96
N LYS A 3 5.44 34.07 19.91
CA LYS A 3 5.76 33.85 18.49
C LYS A 3 5.63 32.43 17.90
N ILE A 4 4.46 32.16 17.32
CA ILE A 4 4.30 31.35 16.11
C ILE A 4 4.88 32.18 14.95
N ARG A 5 6.11 31.87 14.51
CA ARG A 5 6.67 32.41 13.27
C ARG A 5 7.40 31.30 12.52
N LYS A 6 6.69 30.68 11.58
CA LYS A 6 7.11 30.29 10.21
C LYS A 6 6.16 29.21 9.63
N LEU A 7 4.84 29.45 9.63
CA LEU A 7 3.97 28.88 8.61
C LEU A 7 4.05 29.84 7.41
N LYS A 8 5.10 29.73 6.60
CA LYS A 8 5.13 30.40 5.30
C LYS A 8 4.34 29.53 4.34
N PHE A 9 3.08 29.92 4.13
CA PHE A 9 2.26 29.71 2.94
C PHE A 9 2.72 28.55 2.04
N LEU A 10 2.04 27.41 2.15
CA LEU A 10 1.92 26.47 1.05
C LEU A 10 0.82 27.04 0.14
N PRO A 11 1.13 27.76 -0.94
CA PRO A 11 0.09 28.20 -1.84
C PRO A 11 -0.39 26.92 -2.55
N PHE A 12 -1.62 26.52 -2.25
CA PHE A 12 -2.42 25.67 -3.13
C PHE A 12 -2.55 26.43 -4.46
N TYR A 13 -1.55 26.31 -5.34
CA TYR A 13 -1.68 26.71 -6.73
C TYR A 13 -2.62 25.70 -7.40
N VAL A 14 -3.93 25.94 -7.27
CA VAL A 14 -4.90 25.44 -8.23
C VAL A 14 -4.71 26.29 -9.47
N LEU A 15 -3.77 25.90 -10.34
CA LEU A 15 -3.68 26.48 -11.67
C LEU A 15 -4.92 26.02 -12.44
N LEU A 16 -5.92 26.88 -12.53
CA LEU A 16 -7.01 26.76 -13.51
C LEU A 16 -6.42 26.99 -14.90
N PHE A 17 -5.88 25.94 -15.51
CA PHE A 17 -5.71 25.96 -16.95
C PHE A 17 -7.08 25.80 -17.59
N THR A 18 -7.43 26.74 -18.47
CA THR A 18 -8.51 26.62 -19.45
C THR A 18 -8.15 25.52 -20.45
N VAL A 19 -8.27 24.26 -20.01
CA VAL A 19 -8.06 23.10 -20.88
C VAL A 19 -9.40 22.74 -21.53
N SER A 20 -9.39 22.59 -22.85
CA SER A 20 -10.54 22.09 -23.59
C SER A 20 -10.92 20.68 -23.10
N PHE A 21 -12.12 20.58 -22.53
CA PHE A 21 -12.71 19.34 -22.01
C PHE A 21 -13.12 18.42 -23.16
N ASN A 22 -12.14 17.81 -23.83
CA ASN A 22 -12.42 16.67 -24.71
C ASN A 22 -12.55 15.41 -23.84
N SER A 23 -13.79 14.99 -23.66
CA SER A 23 -14.24 13.93 -22.77
C SER A 23 -13.57 12.56 -23.04
N PHE A 24 -12.84 12.02 -22.06
CA PHE A 24 -12.55 10.58 -21.97
C PHE A 24 -13.81 9.78 -21.58
N ALA A 25 -14.01 8.55 -22.08
CA ALA A 25 -15.14 7.73 -21.63
C ALA A 25 -15.04 7.36 -20.14
N GLN A 26 -16.16 6.93 -19.53
CA GLN A 26 -16.23 6.50 -18.12
C GLN A 26 -15.50 5.17 -17.91
N THR A 27 -14.19 5.19 -17.80
CA THR A 27 -13.39 3.96 -17.87
C THR A 27 -12.92 3.49 -16.49
N ASN A 28 -13.19 2.22 -16.17
CA ASN A 28 -12.51 1.51 -15.09
C ASN A 28 -11.18 0.96 -15.60
N GLU A 29 -10.12 1.16 -14.84
CA GLU A 29 -8.78 0.73 -15.24
C GLU A 29 -8.12 -0.08 -14.12
N PHE A 30 -7.50 -1.19 -14.50
CA PHE A 30 -6.58 -1.90 -13.62
C PHE A 30 -5.16 -1.51 -14.01
N GLY A 31 -4.34 -1.14 -13.04
CA GLY A 31 -3.01 -0.64 -13.29
C GLY A 31 -1.95 -1.27 -12.42
N PHE A 32 -0.73 -1.26 -12.94
CA PHE A 32 0.49 -1.66 -12.27
C PHE A 32 1.50 -0.52 -12.38
N HIS A 33 2.23 -0.21 -11.31
CA HIS A 33 3.26 0.81 -11.36
C HIS A 33 4.52 0.40 -10.63
N ILE A 34 5.62 1.04 -11.04
CA ILE A 34 6.89 1.08 -10.32
C ILE A 34 7.26 2.55 -10.17
N SER A 35 7.75 2.94 -8.99
CA SER A 35 8.10 4.32 -8.66
C SER A 35 9.46 4.43 -7.97
N PRO A 36 10.57 4.36 -8.73
CA PRO A 36 11.89 4.65 -8.18
C PRO A 36 12.03 6.14 -7.88
N ALA A 37 12.62 6.47 -6.73
CA ALA A 37 12.78 7.84 -6.27
C ALA A 37 14.05 8.03 -5.45
N VAL A 38 14.51 9.28 -5.43
CA VAL A 38 15.58 9.75 -4.56
C VAL A 38 14.95 10.36 -3.33
N LEU A 39 15.32 9.84 -2.17
CA LEU A 39 14.93 10.35 -0.86
C LEU A 39 15.73 11.61 -0.53
N ALA A 40 15.08 12.52 0.19
CA ALA A 40 15.74 13.62 0.84
C ALA A 40 16.81 13.10 1.84
N PRO A 41 17.86 13.89 2.10
CA PRO A 41 18.82 13.57 3.14
C PRO A 41 18.14 13.42 4.50
N ALA A 42 18.65 12.53 5.34
CA ALA A 42 18.21 12.42 6.74
C ALA A 42 18.49 13.74 7.48
N GLU A 43 17.61 14.07 8.42
CA GLU A 43 17.74 15.27 9.25
C GLU A 43 18.49 14.93 10.55
N PHE A 44 19.44 15.78 10.94
CA PHE A 44 20.18 15.65 12.20
C PHE A 44 19.75 16.75 13.15
N ASP A 45 19.63 16.44 14.45
CA ASP A 45 19.27 17.44 15.46
C ASP A 45 20.36 18.52 15.62
N ARG A 46 21.61 18.18 15.29
CA ARG A 46 22.75 19.09 15.26
C ARG A 46 23.50 18.95 13.95
N ASP A 47 23.74 20.08 13.29
CA ASP A 47 24.57 20.15 12.10
C ASP A 47 25.97 19.59 12.38
N THR A 48 26.52 18.84 11.42
CA THR A 48 27.84 18.24 11.54
C THR A 48 28.51 18.12 10.19
N SER A 49 29.80 18.47 10.11
CA SER A 49 30.64 18.21 8.94
C SER A 49 31.12 16.76 8.87
N ILE A 50 30.90 15.97 9.93
CA ILE A 50 31.32 14.57 10.04
C ILE A 50 30.46 13.67 9.14
N VAL A 51 29.18 14.02 8.94
CA VAL A 51 28.25 13.21 8.16
C VAL A 51 27.78 14.00 6.96
N ASN A 52 28.19 13.56 5.78
CA ASN A 52 27.63 14.02 4.52
C ASN A 52 26.59 13.00 4.05
N ALA A 53 25.31 13.28 4.29
CA ALA A 53 24.22 12.47 3.76
C ALA A 53 24.15 12.65 2.23
N ARG A 54 24.54 11.61 1.48
CA ARG A 54 24.48 11.61 0.01
C ARG A 54 23.47 10.58 -0.45
N SER A 55 22.28 11.10 -0.79
CA SER A 55 21.18 10.46 -1.52
C SER A 55 20.80 9.05 -1.05
N SER A 56 19.61 8.96 -0.49
CA SER A 56 18.99 7.68 -0.15
C SER A 56 18.08 7.26 -1.31
N ILE A 57 17.93 5.97 -1.58
CA ILE A 57 17.03 5.48 -2.63
C ILE A 57 15.75 4.92 -2.00
N THR A 58 14.63 5.16 -2.65
CA THR A 58 13.38 4.46 -2.36
C THR A 58 12.78 3.99 -3.66
N SER A 59 12.13 2.84 -3.62
CA SER A 59 11.32 2.39 -4.74
C SER A 59 10.07 1.73 -4.19
N SER A 60 8.98 1.88 -4.92
CA SER A 60 7.77 1.10 -4.69
C SER A 60 7.30 0.46 -5.99
N ALA A 61 6.61 -0.67 -5.84
CA ALA A 61 5.82 -1.27 -6.90
C ALA A 61 4.44 -1.56 -6.34
N GLY A 62 3.41 -1.40 -7.17
CA GLY A 62 2.04 -1.56 -6.68
C GLY A 62 1.03 -1.79 -7.78
N ILE A 63 -0.11 -2.33 -7.35
CA ILE A 63 -1.30 -2.49 -8.17
C ILE A 63 -2.33 -1.45 -7.77
N ASN A 64 -3.13 -1.00 -8.72
CA ASN A 64 -4.18 -0.03 -8.45
C ASN A 64 -5.40 -0.26 -9.35
N PHE A 65 -6.52 0.25 -8.86
CA PHE A 65 -7.77 0.31 -9.60
C PHE A 65 -8.21 1.77 -9.69
N THR A 66 -8.45 2.24 -10.91
CA THR A 66 -8.95 3.59 -11.18
C THR A 66 -10.41 3.50 -11.60
N HIS A 67 -11.28 4.17 -10.85
CA HIS A 67 -12.67 4.39 -11.24
C HIS A 67 -12.82 5.82 -11.76
N SER A 68 -13.21 5.97 -13.01
CA SER A 68 -13.51 7.29 -13.58
C SER A 68 -14.99 7.62 -13.36
N PHE A 69 -15.28 8.69 -12.62
CA PHE A 69 -16.66 9.16 -12.41
C PHE A 69 -17.20 9.89 -13.62
N LYS A 70 -16.32 10.69 -14.22
CA LYS A 70 -16.59 11.52 -15.38
C LYS A 70 -15.38 11.49 -16.30
N PRO A 71 -15.54 11.90 -17.56
CA PRO A 71 -14.43 12.12 -18.46
C PRO A 71 -13.25 12.86 -17.84
N GLY A 72 -12.13 12.17 -17.68
CA GLY A 72 -10.89 12.73 -17.16
C GLY A 72 -10.83 12.90 -15.63
N LEU A 73 -11.91 12.67 -14.88
CA LEU A 73 -11.89 12.73 -13.42
C LEU A 73 -12.18 11.35 -12.82
N GLY A 74 -11.30 10.88 -11.97
CA GLY A 74 -11.46 9.59 -11.30
C GLY A 74 -10.81 9.55 -9.93
N ILE A 75 -11.04 8.43 -9.26
CA ILE A 75 -10.33 8.05 -8.04
C ILE A 75 -9.59 6.75 -8.30
N ARG A 76 -8.37 6.65 -7.77
CA ARG A 76 -7.52 5.48 -7.86
C ARG A 76 -7.16 5.01 -6.47
N ALA A 77 -7.47 3.75 -6.17
CA ALA A 77 -7.07 3.08 -4.95
C ALA A 77 -5.99 2.05 -5.26
N GLY A 78 -4.97 1.95 -4.42
CA GLY A 78 -3.83 1.07 -4.67
C GLY A 78 -3.27 0.39 -3.43
N PHE A 79 -2.52 -0.67 -3.68
CA PHE A 79 -1.70 -1.36 -2.70
C PHE A 79 -0.28 -1.48 -3.22
N ASN A 80 0.70 -1.12 -2.39
CA ASN A 80 2.09 -1.04 -2.79
C ASN A 80 2.99 -1.79 -1.83
N PHE A 81 4.07 -2.32 -2.40
CA PHE A 81 5.23 -2.81 -1.70
C PHE A 81 6.38 -1.86 -1.99
N GLY A 82 7.11 -1.44 -0.98
CA GLY A 82 8.24 -0.56 -1.19
C GLY A 82 9.38 -0.83 -0.25
N TYR A 83 10.52 -0.26 -0.61
CA TYR A 83 11.67 -0.20 0.25
C TYR A 83 12.24 1.22 0.26
N MET A 84 12.98 1.51 1.30
CA MET A 84 13.78 2.72 1.40
C MET A 84 15.10 2.35 2.08
N SER A 85 16.19 2.89 1.57
CA SER A 85 17.50 2.67 2.16
C SER A 85 18.26 3.97 2.21
N SER A 86 18.75 4.30 3.40
CA SER A 86 19.52 5.50 3.61
C SER A 86 21.01 5.25 3.55
N LYS A 87 21.74 6.09 2.79
CA LYS A 87 23.18 6.02 2.64
C LYS A 87 23.85 7.23 3.29
N PHE A 88 24.82 6.95 4.16
CA PHE A 88 25.60 7.98 4.83
C PHE A 88 27.07 7.86 4.43
N THR A 89 27.68 9.00 4.14
CA THR A 89 29.13 9.10 3.92
C THR A 89 29.75 9.86 5.09
N LEU A 90 30.78 9.28 5.68
CA LEU A 90 31.50 9.88 6.81
C LEU A 90 32.72 10.64 6.31
N SER A 91 32.97 11.82 6.90
CA SER A 91 34.12 12.67 6.68
C SER A 91 34.79 12.93 8.03
N THR A 92 35.70 12.05 8.44
CA THR A 92 36.44 12.20 9.71
C THR A 92 37.89 12.61 9.44
N ASN A 93 38.51 13.33 10.38
CA ASN A 93 39.94 13.68 10.32
C ASN A 93 40.86 12.44 10.26
N TYR A 94 40.38 11.26 10.70
CA TYR A 94 41.11 10.00 10.67
C TYR A 94 41.06 9.28 9.31
N THR A 95 40.18 9.70 8.40
CA THR A 95 39.92 9.00 7.14
C THR A 95 39.96 9.98 5.97
N LYS A 96 41.16 10.45 5.59
CA LYS A 96 41.35 11.21 4.35
C LYS A 96 41.11 10.39 3.07
N SER A 97 40.83 9.08 3.13
CA SER A 97 40.82 8.24 1.91
C SER A 97 39.86 7.05 1.83
N PHE A 98 38.90 6.87 2.75
CA PHE A 98 37.92 5.78 2.62
C PHE A 98 36.48 6.24 2.82
N ALA A 99 35.76 6.40 1.71
CA ALA A 99 34.32 6.61 1.69
C ALA A 99 33.59 5.26 1.85
N PHE A 100 33.51 4.71 3.06
CA PHE A 100 32.68 3.53 3.31
C PHE A 100 31.20 3.94 3.35
N PRO A 101 30.35 3.45 2.43
CA PRO A 101 28.92 3.71 2.48
C PRO A 101 28.32 2.96 3.68
N VAL A 102 27.74 3.67 4.63
CA VAL A 102 26.98 3.05 5.73
C VAL A 102 25.50 3.09 5.38
N TYR A 103 24.84 1.94 5.47
CA TYR A 103 23.40 1.79 5.31
C TYR A 103 22.76 1.47 6.66
N PRO A 104 22.63 2.45 7.57
CA PRO A 104 22.20 2.20 8.93
C PRO A 104 20.73 1.80 9.03
N SER A 105 19.96 1.93 7.95
CA SER A 105 18.57 1.53 7.90
C SER A 105 18.11 1.21 6.48
N THR A 106 17.63 -0.01 6.29
CA THR A 106 16.80 -0.39 5.14
C THR A 106 15.43 -0.78 5.66
N PHE A 107 14.42 -0.03 5.24
CA PHE A 107 13.03 -0.24 5.64
C PHE A 107 12.26 -0.83 4.49
N PHE A 108 11.54 -1.93 4.75
CA PHE A 108 10.52 -2.45 3.84
C PHE A 108 9.15 -2.02 4.34
N TYR A 109 8.25 -1.66 3.43
CA TYR A 109 6.89 -1.28 3.76
C TYR A 109 5.87 -1.86 2.80
N ASN A 110 4.66 -2.04 3.33
CA ASN A 110 3.45 -2.13 2.52
C ASN A 110 2.68 -0.83 2.69
N SER A 111 1.91 -0.42 1.68
CA SER A 111 1.08 0.76 1.79
C SER A 111 -0.22 0.66 1.03
N ILE A 112 -1.22 1.39 1.53
CA ILE A 112 -2.47 1.65 0.84
C ILE A 112 -2.47 3.10 0.35
N THR A 113 -3.01 3.32 -0.84
CA THR A 113 -3.10 4.65 -1.46
C THR A 113 -4.50 4.97 -1.92
N LEU A 114 -4.84 6.26 -1.85
CA LEU A 114 -6.05 6.83 -2.43
C LEU A 114 -5.67 8.13 -3.17
N GLU A 115 -5.92 8.17 -4.47
CA GLU A 115 -5.51 9.24 -5.38
C GLU A 115 -6.72 9.76 -6.16
N PRO A 116 -7.14 11.02 -6.00
CA PRO A 116 -7.85 11.73 -7.05
C PRO A 116 -6.94 11.85 -8.27
N VAL A 117 -7.49 11.57 -9.45
CA VAL A 117 -6.78 11.57 -10.72
C VAL A 117 -7.52 12.48 -11.70
N PHE A 118 -6.79 13.42 -12.29
CA PHE A 118 -7.30 14.32 -13.32
C PHE A 118 -6.49 14.18 -14.61
N ARG A 119 -7.17 13.84 -15.71
CA ARG A 119 -6.59 13.64 -17.04
C ARG A 119 -7.11 14.67 -18.00
N PHE A 120 -6.20 15.27 -18.74
CA PHE A 120 -6.51 16.36 -19.64
C PHE A 120 -5.64 16.29 -20.90
N LYS A 121 -6.08 16.97 -21.96
CA LYS A 121 -5.34 17.08 -23.21
C LYS A 121 -4.76 18.48 -23.32
N PHE A 122 -3.45 18.58 -23.49
CA PHE A 122 -2.81 19.85 -23.81
C PHE A 122 -2.16 19.73 -25.19
N LYS A 123 -2.78 20.38 -26.18
CA LYS A 123 -2.45 20.18 -27.60
C LYS A 123 -2.52 18.67 -27.96
N LYS A 124 -1.43 18.11 -28.49
CA LYS A 124 -1.29 16.69 -28.82
C LYS A 124 -0.97 15.80 -27.62
N PHE A 125 -0.63 16.38 -26.46
CA PHE A 125 -0.21 15.62 -25.29
C PHE A 125 -1.41 15.24 -24.42
N ARG A 126 -1.40 13.99 -23.93
CA ARG A 126 -2.33 13.52 -22.90
C ARG A 126 -1.59 13.50 -21.58
N LEU A 127 -2.10 14.23 -20.60
CA LEU A 127 -1.47 14.40 -19.30
C LEU A 127 -2.40 13.90 -18.19
N GLU A 128 -1.81 13.43 -17.12
CA GLU A 128 -2.47 13.04 -15.87
C GLU A 128 -1.80 13.78 -14.72
N THR A 129 -2.58 14.47 -13.88
CA THR A 129 -2.14 14.92 -12.58
C THR A 129 -2.88 14.16 -11.49
N PHE A 130 -2.22 13.93 -10.36
CA PHE A 130 -2.77 13.20 -9.22
C PHE A 130 -2.18 13.73 -7.91
N ALA A 131 -2.95 13.63 -6.83
CA ALA A 131 -2.52 14.03 -5.49
C ALA A 131 -3.03 13.03 -4.45
N GLY A 132 -2.20 12.06 -4.07
CA GLY A 132 -2.63 10.95 -3.24
C GLY A 132 -2.31 11.10 -1.76
N ALA A 133 -3.10 10.42 -0.93
CA ALA A 133 -2.74 10.07 0.42
C ALA A 133 -2.23 8.62 0.47
N GLU A 134 -1.23 8.37 1.31
CA GLU A 134 -0.64 7.05 1.51
C GLU A 134 -0.51 6.74 3.00
N LEU A 135 -0.89 5.53 3.39
CA LEU A 135 -0.61 4.99 4.71
C LEU A 135 0.34 3.80 4.56
N ARG A 136 1.57 3.96 5.07
CA ARG A 136 2.63 2.94 5.04
C ARG A 136 2.67 2.19 6.37
N ARG A 137 2.93 0.89 6.32
CA ARG A 137 3.35 0.06 7.46
C ARG A 137 4.73 -0.51 7.19
N PHE A 138 5.67 -0.37 8.12
CA PHE A 138 7.04 -0.89 7.99
C PHE A 138 7.18 -2.28 8.64
N TYR A 139 7.98 -3.18 8.04
CA TYR A 139 8.03 -4.61 8.40
C TYR A 139 9.42 -5.18 8.68
N ASN A 140 10.48 -4.39 8.56
CA ASN A 140 11.81 -4.89 8.90
C ASN A 140 12.64 -3.75 9.46
N ASN A 141 13.02 -3.91 10.73
CA ASN A 141 14.08 -3.16 11.36
C ASN A 141 15.12 -4.20 11.73
N THR A 142 16.23 -4.27 11.02
CA THR A 142 17.45 -4.67 11.68
C THR A 142 17.94 -3.40 12.38
N PRO A 143 17.69 -3.16 13.68
CA PRO A 143 18.48 -2.20 14.44
C PRO A 143 19.90 -2.76 14.53
N GLY A 144 20.64 -2.63 13.42
CA GLY A 144 22.05 -2.92 13.38
C GLY A 144 22.79 -1.81 14.12
N THR A 145 23.54 -2.16 15.15
CA THR A 145 24.65 -1.30 15.57
C THR A 145 25.72 -1.46 14.50
N TYR A 146 25.71 -0.57 13.51
CA TYR A 146 26.78 -0.54 12.51
C TYR A 146 27.99 0.15 13.14
N GLY A 147 28.79 -0.62 13.86
CA GLY A 147 30.13 -0.21 14.26
C GLY A 147 31.09 -0.51 13.14
N LEU A 148 31.50 0.50 12.36
CA LEU A 148 32.86 0.46 11.87
C LEU A 148 33.71 0.61 13.13
N SER A 149 34.49 -0.41 13.44
CA SER A 149 35.15 -0.76 14.72
C SER A 149 36.12 0.29 15.32
N THR A 150 35.87 1.59 15.14
CA THR A 150 36.46 2.77 15.81
C THR A 150 35.92 4.13 15.28
N LEU A 151 35.00 4.18 14.29
CA LEU A 151 34.77 5.42 13.50
C LEU A 151 33.40 6.09 13.64
N ALA A 152 32.31 5.33 13.79
CA ALA A 152 30.98 5.88 14.07
C ALA A 152 30.02 4.77 14.49
N THR A 153 28.94 5.14 15.18
CA THR A 153 27.86 4.24 15.54
C THR A 153 26.52 4.89 15.20
N PHE A 154 25.68 4.16 14.46
CA PHE A 154 24.26 4.47 14.26
C PHE A 154 23.45 3.47 15.07
N LYS A 155 22.54 3.97 15.91
CA LYS A 155 21.63 3.14 16.70
C LYS A 155 20.21 3.67 16.62
N ILE A 156 19.32 2.92 15.99
CA ILE A 156 17.88 3.16 16.04
C ILE A 156 17.37 2.41 17.26
N ASN A 157 17.00 3.12 18.32
CA ASN A 157 16.62 2.50 19.58
C ASN A 157 15.23 1.87 19.51
N GLU A 158 14.27 2.53 18.86
CA GLU A 158 12.87 2.08 18.74
C GLU A 158 12.22 2.81 17.54
N ILE A 159 11.40 2.11 16.74
CA ILE A 159 10.41 2.78 15.89
C ILE A 159 9.23 3.14 16.80
N GLY A 160 9.02 4.45 17.03
CA GLY A 160 7.91 4.91 17.87
C GLY A 160 6.51 4.59 17.30
N ARG A 161 6.38 4.38 15.97
CA ARG A 161 5.13 3.96 15.29
C ARG A 161 5.45 3.20 14.00
N ASN A 162 4.97 1.96 13.86
CA ASN A 162 5.13 1.16 12.63
C ASN A 162 4.34 1.70 11.42
N TYR A 163 3.65 2.83 11.57
CA TYR A 163 2.79 3.43 10.55
C TYR A 163 3.21 4.86 10.25
N GLN A 164 3.13 5.24 8.98
CA GLN A 164 3.43 6.59 8.51
C GLN A 164 2.39 7.06 7.50
N SER A 165 1.87 8.25 7.71
CA SER A 165 1.01 8.95 6.74
C SER A 165 1.83 9.87 5.86
N ASN A 166 1.61 9.77 4.55
CA ASN A 166 2.24 10.64 3.56
C ASN A 166 1.19 11.23 2.63
N VAL A 167 1.56 12.35 2.00
CA VAL A 167 0.86 12.90 0.85
C VAL A 167 1.83 13.04 -0.30
N TYR A 168 1.37 12.81 -1.51
CA TYR A 168 2.21 12.91 -2.69
C TYR A 168 1.45 13.49 -3.86
N THR A 169 2.18 14.04 -4.82
CA THR A 169 1.62 14.62 -6.03
C THR A 169 2.46 14.21 -7.22
N GLY A 170 1.86 14.24 -8.41
CA GLY A 170 2.58 13.96 -9.63
C GLY A 170 1.93 14.50 -10.88
N LEU A 171 2.72 14.47 -11.94
CA LEU A 171 2.34 14.79 -13.30
C LEU A 171 2.93 13.72 -14.22
N SER A 172 2.07 13.10 -15.01
CA SER A 172 2.42 12.03 -15.94
C SER A 172 2.01 12.38 -17.37
N TYR A 173 2.85 11.99 -18.31
CA TYR A 173 2.51 11.90 -19.71
C TYR A 173 1.94 10.53 -20.04
N ILE A 174 0.80 10.49 -20.75
CA ILE A 174 0.08 9.26 -21.08
C ILE A 174 0.32 8.90 -22.55
N ILE A 175 0.90 7.73 -22.76
CA ILE A 175 1.05 7.06 -24.04
C ILE A 175 -0.04 6.01 -24.14
N SER A 176 -0.98 6.18 -25.07
CA SER A 176 -1.98 5.15 -25.36
C SER A 176 -1.52 4.28 -26.52
N PHE A 177 -1.46 2.97 -26.31
CA PHE A 177 -1.14 2.00 -27.36
C PHE A 177 -2.25 0.96 -27.41
N LYS A 178 -2.76 0.73 -28.62
CA LYS A 178 -4.04 0.02 -28.83
C LYS A 178 -5.19 0.71 -28.09
N LYS A 179 -6.42 0.32 -28.41
CA LYS A 179 -7.63 0.98 -27.92
C LYS A 179 -7.85 0.86 -26.39
N SER A 180 -7.12 -0.02 -25.68
CA SER A 180 -7.36 -0.40 -24.29
C SER A 180 -6.16 -0.31 -23.35
N ASN A 181 -4.95 -0.03 -23.83
CA ASN A 181 -3.76 0.03 -22.97
C ASN A 181 -3.17 1.44 -22.92
N GLN A 182 -2.68 1.80 -21.76
CA GLN A 182 -2.01 3.07 -21.51
C GLN A 182 -0.74 2.81 -20.71
N LEU A 183 0.31 3.56 -21.02
CA LEU A 183 1.51 3.69 -20.22
C LEU A 183 1.65 5.15 -19.87
N SER A 184 1.74 5.45 -18.59
CA SER A 184 2.03 6.77 -18.06
C SER A 184 3.46 6.80 -17.55
N ILE A 185 4.19 7.83 -17.94
CA ILE A 185 5.53 8.15 -17.43
C ILE A 185 5.42 9.51 -16.77
N GLY A 186 5.72 9.58 -15.48
CA GLY A 186 5.52 10.81 -14.72
C GLY A 186 6.56 11.08 -13.66
N LEU A 187 6.57 12.32 -13.20
CA LEU A 187 7.33 12.77 -12.05
C LEU A 187 6.43 12.74 -10.82
N THR A 188 7.01 12.36 -9.68
CA THR A 188 6.33 12.29 -8.39
C THR A 188 7.12 13.01 -7.32
N ARG A 189 6.39 13.61 -6.38
CA ARG A 189 6.93 14.21 -5.17
C ARG A 189 6.15 13.69 -3.98
N ASN A 190 6.83 13.02 -3.06
CA ASN A 190 6.28 12.56 -1.79
C ASN A 190 6.67 13.52 -0.66
N TYR A 191 5.73 13.78 0.23
CA TYR A 191 5.90 14.54 1.45
C TYR A 191 5.54 13.63 2.63
N GLY A 192 6.55 13.22 3.39
CA GLY A 192 6.36 12.49 4.63
C GLY A 192 5.82 13.42 5.70
N LEU A 193 4.69 13.09 6.30
CA LEU A 193 4.08 13.94 7.35
C LEU A 193 4.55 13.59 8.75
N THR A 194 5.16 12.41 8.92
CA THR A 194 5.55 11.85 10.22
C THR A 194 6.91 11.19 10.12
N ASN A 195 7.70 11.22 11.20
CA ASN A 195 9.00 10.55 11.24
C ASN A 195 8.81 9.04 11.41
N ILE A 196 9.67 8.25 10.77
CA ILE A 196 9.61 6.78 10.83
C ILE A 196 10.22 6.26 12.13
N GLY A 197 11.25 6.95 12.62
CA GLY A 197 11.99 6.55 13.80
C GLY A 197 13.10 7.54 14.13
N TYR A 198 13.57 7.45 15.36
CA TYR A 198 14.65 8.26 15.89
C TYR A 198 15.89 7.39 16.10
N GLY A 199 17.02 7.85 15.57
CA GLY A 199 18.31 7.21 15.75
C GLY A 199 19.30 8.10 16.47
N ASN A 200 20.27 7.47 17.13
CA ASN A 200 21.42 8.15 17.72
C ASN A 200 22.64 7.93 16.83
N PHE A 201 23.34 9.02 16.54
CA PHE A 201 24.63 9.04 15.87
C PHE A 201 25.73 9.39 16.87
N ARG A 202 26.82 8.63 16.83
CA ARG A 202 28.04 8.87 17.61
C ARG A 202 29.25 8.78 16.70
N ALA A 203 30.17 9.74 16.78
CA ALA A 203 31.46 9.68 16.08
C ALA A 203 32.60 10.23 16.98
N PRO A 204 33.81 9.65 16.93
CA PRO A 204 34.98 10.20 17.60
C PRO A 204 35.45 11.49 16.89
N THR A 205 35.98 12.42 17.68
CA THR A 205 36.69 13.61 17.22
C THR A 205 38.11 13.57 17.80
N THR A 206 38.99 14.50 17.39
CA THR A 206 40.39 14.53 17.83
C THR A 206 40.56 14.44 19.35
N ASN A 207 39.68 15.07 20.13
CA ASN A 207 39.77 15.12 21.60
C ASN A 207 38.49 14.69 22.33
N SER A 208 37.45 14.24 21.62
CA SER A 208 36.15 13.93 22.26
C SER A 208 35.29 12.98 21.42
N THR A 209 33.99 12.91 21.73
CA THR A 209 33.00 12.19 20.94
C THR A 209 31.85 13.14 20.58
N PHE A 210 31.59 13.32 19.29
CA PHE A 210 30.38 13.97 18.80
C PHE A 210 29.18 13.02 18.91
N ARG A 211 28.04 13.52 19.38
CA ARG A 211 26.79 12.79 19.51
C ARG A 211 25.65 13.63 18.94
N THR A 212 24.69 13.06 18.25
CA THR A 212 23.45 13.77 17.86
C THR A 212 22.35 12.77 17.57
N GLY A 213 21.09 13.18 17.69
CA GLY A 213 19.99 12.44 17.09
C GLY A 213 19.93 12.64 15.58
N TYR A 214 19.27 11.70 14.91
CA TYR A 214 18.91 11.81 13.50
C TYR A 214 17.54 11.17 13.24
N HIS A 215 16.85 11.69 12.22
CA HIS A 215 15.52 11.26 11.80
C HIS A 215 15.56 10.80 10.35
N SER A 216 15.00 9.62 10.09
CA SER A 216 14.77 9.17 8.71
C SER A 216 13.59 9.92 8.11
N VAL A 217 13.80 10.54 6.95
CA VAL A 217 12.77 11.23 6.18
C VAL A 217 12.26 10.35 5.04
N THR A 218 11.01 10.53 4.64
CA THR A 218 10.43 9.84 3.46
C THR A 218 10.14 10.76 2.29
N ASN A 219 10.45 12.05 2.43
CA ASN A 219 10.32 13.00 1.34
C ASN A 219 11.16 12.50 0.17
N SER A 220 10.55 12.37 -0.99
CA SER A 220 11.24 11.83 -2.16
C SER A 220 10.77 12.49 -3.44
N SER A 221 11.67 12.60 -4.41
CA SER A 221 11.35 12.96 -5.78
C SER A 221 11.69 11.77 -6.66
N GLY A 222 10.75 11.37 -7.51
CA GLY A 222 10.93 10.16 -8.30
C GLY A 222 10.23 10.17 -9.62
N LEU A 223 10.42 9.06 -10.33
CA LEU A 223 9.69 8.73 -11.54
C LEU A 223 8.58 7.75 -11.17
N ARG A 224 7.47 7.79 -11.92
CA ARG A 224 6.43 6.77 -11.89
C ARG A 224 6.26 6.23 -13.31
N LEU A 225 6.47 4.93 -13.47
CA LEU A 225 6.06 4.18 -14.65
C LEU A 225 4.79 3.44 -14.29
N HIS A 226 3.68 3.74 -14.95
CA HIS A 226 2.37 3.19 -14.63
C HIS A 226 1.72 2.64 -15.90
N TYR A 227 1.50 1.34 -15.92
CA TYR A 227 0.71 0.69 -16.95
C TYR A 227 -0.75 0.65 -16.49
N SER A 228 -1.68 0.99 -17.37
CA SER A 228 -3.12 0.93 -17.12
C SER A 228 -3.83 0.20 -18.25
N TYR A 229 -4.60 -0.81 -17.89
CA TYR A 229 -5.49 -1.53 -18.78
C TYR A 229 -6.93 -1.05 -18.58
N ASN A 230 -7.52 -0.51 -19.63
CA ASN A 230 -8.92 -0.11 -19.67
C ASN A 230 -9.82 -1.34 -19.81
N MET A 231 -10.61 -1.57 -18.75
CA MET A 231 -11.42 -2.76 -18.56
C MET A 231 -12.73 -2.73 -19.36
N GLU A 232 -13.12 -1.61 -19.96
CA GLU A 232 -14.29 -1.54 -20.82
C GLU A 232 -14.12 -2.44 -22.07
N LYS A 233 -12.89 -2.57 -22.58
CA LYS A 233 -12.58 -3.29 -23.83
C LYS A 233 -12.23 -4.77 -23.67
N MET A 234 -12.41 -5.35 -22.49
CA MET A 234 -12.52 -6.81 -22.32
C MET A 234 -13.78 -7.39 -23.00
N GLY A 235 -14.55 -6.59 -23.73
CA GLY A 235 -15.49 -7.03 -24.76
C GLY A 235 -15.37 -6.15 -25.98
N GLY A 236 -14.55 -6.52 -26.96
CA GLY A 236 -14.59 -6.01 -28.33
C GLY A 236 -15.84 -6.45 -29.07
N ARG A 237 -17.01 -6.26 -28.46
CA ARG A 237 -18.30 -6.22 -29.13
C ARG A 237 -18.89 -4.88 -28.77
N GLU A 238 -19.55 -4.27 -29.74
CA GLU A 238 -20.42 -3.13 -29.53
C GLU A 238 -21.19 -3.26 -28.21
N ASN A 239 -21.52 -2.11 -27.63
CA ASN A 239 -22.43 -1.97 -26.51
C ASN A 239 -23.87 -2.41 -26.88
N THR A 240 -24.04 -3.47 -27.67
CA THR A 240 -25.24 -4.29 -27.58
C THR A 240 -25.18 -4.98 -26.22
N GLN A 241 -25.85 -4.34 -25.26
CA GLN A 241 -26.21 -4.87 -23.95
C GLN A 241 -26.62 -6.34 -24.09
N LYS A 242 -25.70 -7.27 -23.86
CA LYS A 242 -26.09 -8.67 -23.66
C LYS A 242 -26.59 -8.78 -22.24
N VAL A 243 -27.92 -8.75 -22.10
CA VAL A 243 -28.66 -9.28 -20.95
C VAL A 243 -27.94 -10.56 -20.49
N PRO A 244 -27.74 -10.77 -19.17
CA PRO A 244 -27.12 -11.99 -18.68
C PRO A 244 -27.80 -13.19 -19.34
N GLU A 245 -27.00 -14.00 -20.02
CA GLU A 245 -27.46 -15.22 -20.67
C GLU A 245 -28.13 -16.09 -19.62
N ILE A 246 -29.43 -16.37 -19.79
CA ILE A 246 -30.21 -17.20 -18.88
C ILE A 246 -29.70 -18.63 -19.07
N THR A 247 -28.90 -19.10 -18.12
CA THR A 247 -28.28 -20.43 -18.16
C THR A 247 -28.83 -21.34 -17.06
N GLY A 248 -29.62 -20.81 -16.12
CA GLY A 248 -30.03 -21.50 -14.90
C GLY A 248 -28.90 -21.76 -13.92
N LYS A 249 -27.66 -21.38 -14.26
CA LYS A 249 -26.46 -21.66 -13.46
C LYS A 249 -26.19 -20.53 -12.46
N ARG A 250 -25.77 -20.92 -11.26
CA ARG A 250 -25.36 -19.98 -10.21
C ARG A 250 -24.01 -19.37 -10.55
N ARG A 251 -23.89 -18.08 -10.29
CA ARG A 251 -22.63 -17.36 -10.46
C ARG A 251 -21.64 -17.77 -9.38
N LYS A 252 -20.42 -18.16 -9.80
CA LYS A 252 -19.33 -18.62 -8.95
C LYS A 252 -18.07 -17.80 -9.16
N ALA A 253 -17.19 -17.77 -8.19
CA ALA A 253 -15.85 -17.23 -8.32
C ALA A 253 -14.86 -17.94 -7.42
N VAL A 254 -13.61 -18.02 -7.88
CA VAL A 254 -12.46 -18.38 -7.07
C VAL A 254 -11.47 -17.21 -7.10
N PHE A 255 -10.93 -16.84 -5.95
CA PHE A 255 -10.00 -15.71 -5.87
C PHE A 255 -9.03 -15.83 -4.71
N ILE A 256 -7.88 -15.19 -4.88
CA ILE A 256 -6.93 -14.94 -3.79
C ILE A 256 -7.24 -13.57 -3.19
N GLU A 257 -7.10 -13.45 -1.87
CA GLU A 257 -7.32 -12.23 -1.10
C GLU A 257 -6.12 -11.98 -0.19
N ALA A 258 -5.62 -10.75 -0.19
CA ALA A 258 -4.59 -10.29 0.72
C ALA A 258 -5.20 -9.30 1.72
N LEU A 259 -4.83 -9.41 3.00
CA LEU A 259 -5.23 -8.52 4.10
C LEU A 259 -6.75 -8.38 4.29
N GLY A 260 -7.53 -9.39 3.88
CA GLY A 260 -8.97 -9.38 4.04
C GLY A 260 -9.42 -10.18 5.27
N SER A 261 -10.65 -10.70 5.22
CA SER A 261 -11.25 -11.42 6.35
C SER A 261 -10.71 -12.85 6.53
N GLY A 262 -9.88 -13.34 5.61
CA GLY A 262 -9.15 -14.62 5.74
C GLY A 262 -7.74 -14.48 6.33
N GLY A 263 -7.41 -13.37 6.99
CA GLY A 263 -6.06 -13.13 7.53
C GLY A 263 -5.11 -12.47 6.53
N LEU A 264 -3.84 -12.88 6.54
CA LEU A 264 -2.81 -12.24 5.72
C LEU A 264 -3.02 -12.56 4.23
N PHE A 265 -3.21 -13.84 3.92
CA PHE A 265 -3.56 -14.32 2.58
C PHE A 265 -4.64 -15.39 2.67
N SER A 266 -5.55 -15.44 1.69
CA SER A 266 -6.53 -16.51 1.61
C SER A 266 -6.91 -16.85 0.18
N ALA A 267 -7.24 -18.12 -0.06
CA ALA A 267 -7.94 -18.57 -1.25
C ALA A 267 -9.43 -18.74 -0.91
N ASN A 268 -10.30 -18.22 -1.75
CA ASN A 268 -11.73 -18.14 -1.47
C ASN A 268 -12.54 -18.61 -2.67
N TYR A 269 -13.67 -19.25 -2.37
CA TYR A 269 -14.74 -19.57 -3.28
C TYR A 269 -15.98 -18.76 -2.90
N ASP A 270 -16.63 -18.13 -3.87
CA ASP A 270 -17.82 -17.31 -3.71
C ASP A 270 -18.91 -17.79 -4.67
N MET A 271 -20.16 -17.89 -4.19
CA MET A 271 -21.30 -18.25 -5.02
C MET A 271 -22.53 -17.41 -4.70
N ARG A 272 -23.21 -16.93 -5.75
CA ARG A 272 -24.52 -16.27 -5.66
C ARG A 272 -25.63 -17.31 -5.45
N PHE A 273 -26.60 -17.01 -4.59
CA PHE A 273 -27.72 -17.92 -4.34
C PHE A 273 -28.70 -17.98 -5.52
N LYS A 274 -28.96 -16.84 -6.15
CA LYS A 274 -29.84 -16.76 -7.32
C LYS A 274 -29.07 -17.10 -8.60
N PRO A 275 -29.66 -17.91 -9.50
CA PRO A 275 -29.06 -18.19 -10.81
C PRO A 275 -29.02 -16.92 -11.66
N ASP A 276 -28.05 -16.89 -12.59
CA ASP A 276 -27.92 -15.84 -13.61
C ASP A 276 -27.76 -14.39 -13.13
N GLN A 277 -27.55 -14.18 -11.82
CA GLN A 277 -27.30 -12.87 -11.22
C GLN A 277 -25.83 -12.73 -10.83
N ASN A 278 -25.27 -11.53 -11.03
CA ASN A 278 -23.93 -11.17 -10.54
C ASN A 278 -24.01 -10.50 -9.15
N ASP A 279 -25.19 -10.02 -8.80
CA ASP A 279 -25.52 -9.26 -7.61
C ASP A 279 -26.45 -10.07 -6.68
N GLY A 280 -26.85 -9.44 -5.58
CA GLY A 280 -27.70 -10.05 -4.56
C GLY A 280 -26.93 -10.95 -3.58
N TRP A 281 -27.70 -11.77 -2.86
CA TRP A 281 -27.20 -12.63 -1.79
C TRP A 281 -26.29 -13.75 -2.30
N GLY A 282 -25.27 -14.05 -1.51
CA GLY A 282 -24.43 -15.23 -1.70
C GLY A 282 -23.59 -15.52 -0.47
N PHE A 283 -22.71 -16.49 -0.63
CA PHE A 283 -21.76 -16.86 0.40
C PHE A 283 -20.35 -16.93 -0.17
N ARG A 284 -19.40 -16.89 0.75
CA ARG A 284 -17.99 -17.10 0.50
C ARG A 284 -17.43 -18.03 1.57
N VAL A 285 -16.62 -19.00 1.15
CA VAL A 285 -15.83 -19.87 2.02
C VAL A 285 -14.40 -19.89 1.51
N GLY A 286 -13.42 -19.97 2.39
CA GLY A 286 -12.02 -20.01 1.99
C GLY A 286 -11.13 -20.72 2.98
N VAL A 287 -9.85 -20.75 2.62
CA VAL A 287 -8.76 -21.15 3.50
C VAL A 287 -7.74 -20.02 3.48
N GLY A 288 -7.38 -19.55 4.67
CA GLY A 288 -6.44 -18.47 4.85
C GLY A 288 -5.25 -18.87 5.71
N ILE A 289 -4.19 -18.10 5.58
CA ILE A 289 -2.97 -18.24 6.34
C ILE A 289 -2.52 -16.86 6.83
N GLY A 290 -1.78 -16.86 7.92
CA GLY A 290 -1.03 -15.70 8.34
C GLY A 290 -0.08 -16.04 9.46
N GLU A 291 0.56 -15.00 9.97
CA GLU A 291 1.55 -15.09 11.01
C GLU A 291 1.15 -14.08 12.09
N ASP A 292 0.94 -14.57 13.31
CA ASP A 292 0.94 -13.71 14.47
C ASP A 292 2.38 -13.26 14.66
N LEU A 293 2.66 -12.01 14.27
CA LEU A 293 3.91 -11.37 14.65
C LEU A 293 3.91 -11.33 16.18
N PRO A 294 4.95 -11.82 16.87
CA PRO A 294 5.00 -11.76 18.31
C PRO A 294 4.84 -10.29 18.72
N VAL A 295 3.68 -9.97 19.28
CA VAL A 295 3.55 -8.78 20.12
C VAL A 295 4.54 -9.03 21.24
N GLU A 296 5.45 -8.08 21.47
CA GLU A 296 6.39 -8.11 22.58
C GLU A 296 5.67 -8.50 23.88
N VAL A 297 5.68 -9.78 24.22
CA VAL A 297 5.38 -10.20 25.57
C VAL A 297 6.67 -9.91 26.31
N TYR A 298 6.70 -8.74 26.95
CA TYR A 298 7.64 -8.46 28.04
C TYR A 298 7.46 -9.50 29.14
N LYS A 299 8.04 -10.68 28.96
CA LYS A 299 8.39 -11.57 30.06
C LYS A 299 9.73 -12.21 29.73
N GLN A 300 10.73 -11.75 30.48
CA GLN A 300 11.98 -12.43 30.72
C GLN A 300 11.79 -13.95 30.70
N ARG A 301 12.35 -14.61 29.70
CA ARG A 301 13.10 -15.85 29.86
C ARG A 301 13.89 -16.14 28.59
N GLU A 302 15.18 -16.26 28.86
CA GLU A 302 16.33 -16.55 28.03
C GLU A 302 16.11 -17.54 26.89
N TYR A 303 16.88 -17.31 25.81
CA TYR A 303 17.41 -18.31 24.89
C TYR A 303 16.38 -19.31 24.32
N PHE A 304 15.82 -19.01 23.14
CA PHE A 304 15.64 -19.92 21.98
C PHE A 304 14.66 -19.29 20.97
N GLY A 305 15.09 -19.17 19.70
CA GLY A 305 14.29 -19.02 18.48
C GLY A 305 13.05 -18.11 18.47
N TYR A 306 13.08 -17.02 17.70
CA TYR A 306 11.87 -16.32 17.25
C TYR A 306 11.05 -17.25 16.35
N TYR A 307 10.04 -17.92 16.90
CA TYR A 307 9.04 -18.63 16.12
C TYR A 307 7.81 -17.73 16.01
N ALA A 308 7.51 -17.24 14.80
CA ALA A 308 6.21 -16.66 14.51
C ALA A 308 5.17 -17.78 14.52
N ASP A 309 4.07 -17.59 15.26
CA ASP A 309 2.99 -18.57 15.27
C ASP A 309 2.19 -18.43 13.98
N ARG A 310 2.34 -19.45 13.11
CA ARG A 310 1.58 -19.56 11.88
C ARG A 310 0.19 -20.09 12.21
N TYR A 311 -0.82 -19.42 11.70
CA TYR A 311 -2.20 -19.85 11.85
C TYR A 311 -2.82 -20.20 10.49
N LEU A 312 -3.78 -21.14 10.53
CA LEU A 312 -4.69 -21.44 9.44
C LEU A 312 -6.05 -20.82 9.76
N THR A 313 -6.75 -20.28 8.78
CA THR A 313 -8.10 -19.76 8.97
C THR A 313 -9.08 -20.32 7.96
N ILE A 314 -10.37 -20.33 8.33
CA ILE A 314 -11.46 -20.77 7.46
C ILE A 314 -12.50 -19.65 7.39
N PRO A 315 -12.32 -18.59 6.58
CA PRO A 315 -13.29 -17.51 6.48
C PRO A 315 -14.63 -18.01 5.91
N LEU A 316 -15.71 -17.83 6.66
CA LEU A 316 -17.09 -18.13 6.29
C LEU A 316 -17.87 -16.82 6.22
N ASN A 317 -18.36 -16.44 5.06
CA ASN A 317 -18.98 -15.15 4.82
C ASN A 317 -20.36 -15.30 4.17
N ILE A 318 -21.31 -14.52 4.66
CA ILE A 318 -22.57 -14.23 3.97
C ILE A 318 -22.48 -12.79 3.49
N ASN A 319 -22.74 -12.58 2.21
CA ASN A 319 -22.64 -11.25 1.61
C ASN A 319 -23.81 -10.93 0.67
N TYR A 320 -23.96 -9.64 0.44
CA TYR A 320 -24.89 -9.04 -0.49
C TYR A 320 -24.14 -8.09 -1.41
N ILE A 321 -24.40 -8.19 -2.71
CA ILE A 321 -23.82 -7.30 -3.71
C ILE A 321 -24.93 -6.40 -4.26
N ILE A 322 -24.75 -5.09 -4.18
CA ILE A 322 -25.61 -4.10 -4.82
C ILE A 322 -24.86 -3.58 -6.03
N GLY A 323 -25.35 -3.84 -7.23
CA GLY A 323 -24.70 -3.28 -8.41
C GLY A 323 -25.26 -3.77 -9.71
N GLU A 324 -24.91 -3.07 -10.77
CA GLU A 324 -25.33 -3.41 -12.11
C GLU A 324 -24.15 -3.91 -12.95
N ARG A 325 -24.43 -4.92 -13.77
CA ARG A 325 -23.54 -5.44 -14.81
C ARG A 325 -22.24 -6.04 -14.24
N ARG A 326 -21.17 -5.24 -14.23
CA ARG A 326 -19.81 -5.65 -13.89
C ARG A 326 -19.30 -5.06 -12.59
N SER A 327 -19.98 -4.05 -12.06
CA SER A 327 -19.53 -3.31 -10.89
C SER A 327 -20.59 -3.38 -9.82
N GLY A 328 -20.18 -3.67 -8.60
CA GLY A 328 -21.08 -3.65 -7.46
C GLY A 328 -20.36 -3.29 -6.18
N PHE A 329 -21.14 -2.81 -5.24
CA PHE A 329 -20.76 -2.66 -3.85
C PHE A 329 -21.07 -3.97 -3.13
N GLU A 330 -20.06 -4.58 -2.50
CA GLU A 330 -20.19 -5.79 -1.72
C GLU A 330 -20.17 -5.45 -0.23
N THR A 331 -21.12 -6.01 0.52
CA THR A 331 -21.14 -5.94 1.98
C THR A 331 -21.63 -7.25 2.59
N GLY A 332 -21.41 -7.45 3.89
CA GLY A 332 -21.63 -8.73 4.52
C GLY A 332 -20.87 -8.90 5.84
N ILE A 333 -21.01 -10.10 6.39
CA ILE A 333 -20.41 -10.52 7.65
C ILE A 333 -19.59 -11.78 7.42
N THR A 334 -18.39 -11.82 7.99
CA THR A 334 -17.50 -12.99 7.96
C THR A 334 -17.24 -13.46 9.38
N LEU A 335 -17.38 -14.77 9.59
CA LEU A 335 -16.85 -15.49 10.73
C LEU A 335 -15.61 -16.26 10.28
N THR A 336 -14.49 -16.06 10.95
CA THR A 336 -13.22 -16.68 10.56
C THR A 336 -12.65 -17.43 11.76
N PRO A 337 -12.95 -18.73 11.90
CA PRO A 337 -12.21 -19.60 12.80
C PRO A 337 -10.73 -19.62 12.41
N GLU A 338 -9.89 -19.48 13.42
CA GLU A 338 -8.44 -19.57 13.35
C GLU A 338 -8.01 -20.84 14.10
N LEU A 339 -7.13 -21.63 13.48
CA LEU A 339 -6.54 -22.84 14.01
C LEU A 339 -5.04 -22.60 14.16
N THR A 340 -4.54 -22.66 15.39
CA THR A 340 -3.11 -22.51 15.69
C THR A 340 -2.43 -23.86 15.91
N ASN A 341 -1.17 -23.98 15.46
CA ASN A 341 -0.38 -25.20 15.57
C ASN A 341 0.20 -25.44 16.99
N ARG A 342 0.15 -24.46 17.90
CA ARG A 342 0.69 -24.60 19.28
C ARG A 342 -0.33 -24.14 20.34
N LYS A 343 -0.53 -24.95 21.37
CA LYS A 343 -1.13 -24.52 22.64
C LYS A 343 -0.06 -23.76 23.42
N LEU A 344 -0.16 -22.43 23.49
CA LEU A 344 0.45 -21.70 24.59
C LEU A 344 -0.40 -21.96 25.85
N GLU A 345 0.24 -22.04 27.01
CA GLU A 345 -0.45 -22.28 28.27
C GLU A 345 -1.53 -21.19 28.49
N ASN A 346 -2.81 -21.60 28.59
CA ASN A 346 -4.00 -20.75 28.66
C ASN A 346 -4.48 -20.04 27.35
N ASP A 347 -4.01 -20.42 26.16
CA ASP A 347 -4.55 -19.91 24.88
C ASP A 347 -5.42 -20.97 24.16
N PRO A 348 -6.71 -20.69 23.83
CA PRO A 348 -7.53 -21.63 23.07
C PRO A 348 -6.92 -21.94 21.69
N GLN A 349 -6.88 -23.24 21.32
CA GLN A 349 -6.42 -23.71 20.01
C GLN A 349 -7.25 -23.19 18.82
N VAL A 350 -8.49 -22.80 19.10
CA VAL A 350 -9.42 -22.26 18.12
C VAL A 350 -9.84 -20.88 18.58
N LYS A 351 -9.52 -19.87 17.77
CA LYS A 351 -9.99 -18.49 17.97
C LYS A 351 -11.03 -18.17 16.92
N LEU A 352 -11.92 -17.24 17.23
CA LEU A 352 -12.94 -16.79 16.29
C LEU A 352 -12.75 -15.30 16.03
N TRP A 353 -12.58 -14.95 14.76
CA TRP A 353 -12.62 -13.56 14.32
C TRP A 353 -13.97 -13.27 13.68
N THR A 354 -14.40 -12.02 13.77
CA THR A 354 -15.62 -11.54 13.13
C THR A 354 -15.31 -10.28 12.35
N PHE A 355 -15.66 -10.25 11.08
CA PHE A 355 -15.45 -9.09 10.21
C PHE A 355 -16.77 -8.64 9.60
N LEU A 356 -16.87 -7.35 9.36
CA LEU A 356 -17.76 -6.82 8.34
C LEU A 356 -16.95 -6.62 7.06
N ASN A 357 -17.61 -6.55 5.91
CA ASN A 357 -16.99 -6.04 4.70
C ASN A 357 -17.86 -4.96 4.05
N ALA A 358 -17.19 -3.99 3.45
CA ALA A 358 -17.79 -2.92 2.66
C ALA A 358 -16.78 -2.55 1.58
N GLY A 359 -17.12 -2.81 0.31
CA GLY A 359 -16.11 -2.72 -0.73
C GLY A 359 -16.64 -2.66 -2.14
N TYR A 360 -15.74 -2.31 -3.04
CA TYR A 360 -15.99 -2.37 -4.47
C TYR A 360 -15.63 -3.76 -5.01
N ARG A 361 -16.49 -4.29 -5.87
CA ARG A 361 -16.31 -5.54 -6.62
C ARG A 361 -16.50 -5.29 -8.10
N PHE A 362 -15.49 -5.64 -8.88
CA PHE A 362 -15.61 -5.84 -10.31
C PHE A 362 -15.73 -7.33 -10.62
N GLN A 363 -16.68 -7.72 -11.48
CA GLN A 363 -16.90 -9.10 -11.89
C GLN A 363 -17.34 -9.16 -13.37
N ALA A 364 -16.70 -10.02 -14.17
CA ALA A 364 -17.09 -10.21 -15.58
C ALA A 364 -18.55 -10.70 -15.72
N ILE A 365 -19.27 -10.36 -16.80
CA ILE A 365 -20.69 -10.77 -17.01
C ILE A 365 -20.84 -12.26 -17.36
N LYS A 366 -19.90 -12.81 -18.15
CA LYS A 366 -19.95 -14.22 -18.59
C LYS A 366 -19.03 -15.10 -17.77
N LYS A 367 -17.74 -15.05 -18.08
CA LYS A 367 -16.66 -15.65 -17.30
C LYS A 367 -15.43 -14.77 -17.45
N GLY A 368 -14.57 -14.71 -16.45
CA GLY A 368 -13.38 -13.86 -16.51
C GLY A 368 -13.03 -13.20 -15.18
N LEU A 369 -12.30 -12.10 -15.31
CA LEU A 369 -11.66 -11.40 -14.20
C LEU A 369 -12.66 -10.97 -13.11
N LEU A 370 -12.22 -11.14 -11.86
CA LEU A 370 -12.82 -10.59 -10.66
C LEU A 370 -11.75 -9.80 -9.89
N ILE A 371 -12.09 -8.58 -9.46
CA ILE A 371 -11.26 -7.74 -8.60
C ILE A 371 -12.13 -7.23 -7.46
N ARG A 372 -11.59 -7.24 -6.24
CA ARG A 372 -12.25 -6.68 -5.07
C ARG A 372 -11.29 -5.77 -4.31
N ALA A 373 -11.82 -4.70 -3.74
CA ALA A 373 -11.15 -3.89 -2.74
C ALA A 373 -12.20 -3.59 -1.66
N ALA A 374 -11.96 -4.05 -0.43
CA ALA A 374 -12.93 -3.95 0.65
C ALA A 374 -12.28 -3.46 1.93
N TRP A 375 -12.95 -2.50 2.57
CA TRP A 375 -12.74 -2.23 3.98
C TRP A 375 -13.36 -3.38 4.77
N THR A 376 -12.59 -3.95 5.68
CA THR A 376 -12.96 -5.16 6.43
C THR A 376 -12.72 -4.96 7.92
N PRO A 377 -13.42 -4.05 8.61
CA PRO A 377 -13.24 -3.86 10.03
C PRO A 377 -13.70 -5.12 10.76
N GLY A 378 -13.00 -5.50 11.83
CA GLY A 378 -13.34 -6.72 12.55
C GLY A 378 -12.90 -6.75 14.00
N LEU A 379 -13.45 -7.71 14.73
CA LEU A 379 -13.03 -8.10 16.06
C LEU A 379 -12.10 -9.31 15.91
N VAL A 380 -10.83 -9.11 16.25
CA VAL A 380 -9.78 -10.13 16.21
C VAL A 380 -9.28 -10.28 17.64
N ASN A 381 -9.43 -11.45 18.23
CA ASN A 381 -8.97 -11.74 19.60
C ASN A 381 -9.47 -10.70 20.63
N LYS A 382 -10.76 -10.34 20.55
CA LYS A 382 -11.45 -9.32 21.37
C LYS A 382 -10.95 -7.88 21.15
N SER A 383 -10.02 -7.65 20.23
CA SER A 383 -9.55 -6.32 19.84
C SER A 383 -10.23 -5.86 18.57
N PHE A 384 -10.68 -4.62 18.54
CA PHE A 384 -11.28 -4.02 17.35
C PHE A 384 -10.19 -3.53 16.39
N ALA A 385 -10.23 -4.01 15.15
CA ALA A 385 -9.33 -3.66 14.06
C ALA A 385 -10.06 -2.79 13.01
N PRO A 386 -10.27 -1.49 13.26
CA PRO A 386 -11.08 -0.63 12.40
C PRO A 386 -10.44 -0.31 11.05
N LEU A 387 -9.12 -0.46 10.91
CA LEU A 387 -8.37 -0.07 9.70
C LEU A 387 -8.01 -1.25 8.80
N TRP A 388 -8.54 -2.44 9.08
CA TRP A 388 -8.25 -3.63 8.29
C TRP A 388 -8.96 -3.55 6.92
N ALA A 389 -8.24 -3.81 5.84
CA ALA A 389 -8.75 -3.70 4.48
C ALA A 389 -7.99 -4.64 3.56
N GLY A 390 -8.72 -5.27 2.63
CA GLY A 390 -8.20 -6.29 1.76
C GLY A 390 -8.46 -6.04 0.29
N VAL A 391 -7.61 -6.63 -0.54
CA VAL A 391 -7.77 -6.67 -2.00
C VAL A 391 -7.84 -8.11 -2.48
N SER A 392 -8.59 -8.35 -3.55
CA SER A 392 -8.73 -9.68 -4.14
C SER A 392 -8.58 -9.65 -5.65
N LEU A 393 -8.04 -10.74 -6.18
CA LEU A 393 -7.92 -11.00 -7.61
C LEU A 393 -8.34 -12.44 -7.88
N GLY A 394 -9.17 -12.64 -8.91
CA GLY A 394 -9.56 -13.99 -9.27
C GLY A 394 -10.36 -14.12 -10.54
N TYR A 395 -11.06 -15.24 -10.63
CA TYR A 395 -11.78 -15.68 -11.80
C TYR A 395 -13.21 -16.05 -11.44
N SER A 396 -14.16 -15.57 -12.24
CA SER A 396 -15.57 -15.81 -12.07
C SER A 396 -16.17 -16.53 -13.26
N PHE A 397 -17.14 -17.40 -13.01
CA PHE A 397 -17.76 -18.30 -13.97
C PHE A 397 -19.19 -18.65 -13.54
N LYS A 398 -19.90 -19.46 -14.34
CA LYS A 398 -21.24 -19.97 -14.06
C LYS A 398 -21.21 -21.51 -14.00
#